data_AF-A0A0Q8RUX8-F1
#
_entry.id   AF-A0A0Q8RUX8-F1
#
_cell.length_a   1.000
_cell.length_b   1.000
_cell.length_c   1.000
_cell.angle_alpha   90.00
_cell.angle_beta   90.00
_cell.angle_gamma   90.00
#
_symmetry.space_group_name_H-M   'P 1'
#
loop_
_entity.id
_entity.type
_entity.pdbx_description
1 polymer ?
#
loop_
_entity_poly.entity_id
_entity_poly.type
_entity_poly.pdbx_seq_one_letter_code
_entity_poly.pdbx_strand_id
1 'polypeptide(L)'
;MAAAAAGSACTAKDPGSGSEKTGRPTLAIDSDEPGRWRIRSWAWRENAWHPRIARATQTGAGIEVRGPIDAADRAKVLARLGA
;
A
#
# COMPACT_ATOMS: atom_id res chain seq x y z
N MET A 1 14.19 15.15 25.98
CA MET A 1 14.33 14.77 24.55
C MET A 1 13.11 13.94 24.17
N ALA A 2 12.55 14.20 22.99
CA ALA A 2 11.15 14.05 22.61
C ALA A 2 10.48 12.67 22.81
N ALA A 3 9.18 12.73 23.10
CA ALA A 3 8.27 11.61 23.27
C ALA A 3 8.13 10.78 21.98
N ALA A 4 8.35 9.47 22.09
CA ALA A 4 7.94 8.52 21.08
C ALA A 4 6.43 8.29 21.20
N ALA A 5 5.65 9.06 20.44
CA ALA A 5 4.26 8.72 20.20
C ALA A 5 4.22 7.43 19.35
N ALA A 6 4.11 6.29 20.01
CA ALA A 6 3.71 5.05 19.39
C ALA A 6 2.24 5.21 18.96
N GLY A 7 2.05 5.80 17.78
CA GLY A 7 0.76 5.80 17.10
C GLY A 7 0.37 4.34 16.87
N SER A 8 -0.66 3.92 17.59
CA SER A 8 -1.36 2.65 17.41
C SER A 8 -1.85 2.50 15.97
N ALA A 9 -0.99 2.04 15.08
CA ALA A 9 -1.41 1.46 13.82
C ALA A 9 -1.88 0.03 14.11
N CYS A 10 -3.14 -0.07 14.52
CA CYS A 10 -3.90 -1.30 14.48
C CYS A 10 -3.92 -1.83 13.03
N THR A 11 -2.90 -2.59 12.64
CA THR A 11 -2.93 -3.31 11.37
C THR A 11 -3.91 -4.46 11.51
N ALA A 12 -5.16 -4.16 11.17
CA ALA A 12 -6.20 -5.14 10.89
C ALA A 12 -5.59 -6.26 10.05
N LYS A 13 -5.71 -7.49 10.55
CA LYS A 13 -5.43 -8.71 9.81
C LYS A 13 -6.49 -8.84 8.75
N ASP A 14 -6.27 -8.20 7.60
CA ASP A 14 -7.09 -8.31 6.39
C ASP A 14 -6.98 -9.76 5.86
N PRO A 15 -8.04 -10.58 5.95
CA PRO A 15 -8.08 -11.88 5.33
C PRO A 15 -8.85 -11.75 4.01
N GLY A 16 -8.13 -11.69 2.89
CA GLY A 16 -8.73 -11.97 1.59
C GLY A 16 -8.62 -10.83 0.58
N SER A 17 -7.61 -10.92 -0.28
CA SER A 17 -7.65 -10.64 -1.73
C SER A 17 -6.22 -10.35 -2.18
N GLY A 18 -5.57 -11.34 -2.81
CA GLY A 18 -4.21 -11.27 -3.35
C GLY A 18 -3.26 -12.30 -2.73
N SER A 19 -3.38 -13.56 -3.17
CA SER A 19 -2.43 -14.67 -2.97
C SER A 19 -1.96 -14.91 -1.53
N GLU A 20 -2.66 -15.82 -0.85
CA GLU A 20 -2.39 -16.40 0.48
C GLU A 20 -1.08 -17.22 0.52
N LYS A 21 0.05 -16.59 0.22
CA LYS A 21 1.36 -17.18 0.55
C LYS A 21 1.75 -16.70 1.94
N THR A 22 2.10 -17.65 2.81
CA THR A 22 2.49 -17.39 4.19
C THR A 22 3.57 -16.30 4.26
N GLY A 23 3.38 -15.33 5.16
CA GLY A 23 4.36 -14.26 5.39
C GLY A 23 4.36 -13.12 4.37
N ARG A 24 3.29 -12.92 3.58
CA ARG A 24 3.16 -11.73 2.72
C ARG A 24 3.25 -10.45 3.56
N PRO A 25 4.19 -9.53 3.26
CA PRO A 25 4.22 -8.25 3.94
C PRO A 25 2.98 -7.40 3.59
N THR A 26 2.47 -6.67 4.58
CA THR A 26 1.23 -5.88 4.46
C THR A 26 1.40 -4.68 3.54
N LEU A 27 0.43 -4.45 2.63
CA LEU A 27 0.35 -3.25 1.79
C LEU A 27 0.58 -1.97 2.62
N ALA A 28 1.64 -1.23 2.29
CA ALA A 28 1.96 0.03 2.95
C ALA A 28 1.69 1.19 1.98
N ILE A 29 0.96 2.20 2.48
CA ILE A 29 0.68 3.44 1.77
C ILE A 29 1.25 4.54 2.64
N ASP A 30 2.29 5.19 2.15
CA ASP A 30 3.01 6.25 2.84
C ASP A 30 2.74 7.57 2.12
N SER A 31 2.47 8.65 2.87
CA SER A 31 2.24 9.97 2.29
C SER A 31 3.58 10.65 2.05
N ASP A 32 3.95 10.82 0.78
CA ASP A 32 5.22 11.43 0.38
C ASP A 32 5.11 12.97 0.37
N GLU A 33 4.02 13.48 -0.21
CA GLU A 33 3.67 14.91 -0.26
C GLU A 33 2.13 15.08 -0.19
N PRO A 34 1.60 16.29 0.03
CA PRO A 34 0.16 16.54 -0.08
C PRO A 34 -0.38 16.09 -1.45
N GLY A 35 -1.33 15.16 -1.45
CA GLY A 35 -1.88 14.58 -2.66
C GLY A 35 -0.94 13.62 -3.39
N ARG A 36 0.16 13.16 -2.77
CA ARG A 36 1.04 12.14 -3.34
C ARG A 36 1.35 11.06 -2.32
N TRP A 37 1.19 9.82 -2.73
CA TRP A 37 1.45 8.65 -1.88
C TRP A 37 2.41 7.70 -2.55
N ARG A 38 3.30 7.14 -1.74
CA ARG A 38 4.15 6.03 -2.10
C ARG A 38 3.47 4.73 -1.65
N ILE A 39 3.21 3.85 -2.60
CA ILE A 39 2.61 2.55 -2.33
C ILE A 39 3.70 1.50 -2.42
N ARG A 40 3.84 0.72 -1.35
CA ARG A 40 4.68 -0.47 -1.33
C ARG A 40 3.77 -1.67 -1.30
N SER A 41 3.74 -2.41 -2.42
CA SER A 41 3.12 -3.72 -2.55
C SER A 41 4.22 -4.79 -2.62
N TRP A 42 3.85 -6.05 -2.52
CA TRP A 42 4.75 -7.19 -2.64
C TRP A 42 4.16 -8.20 -3.60
N ALA A 43 5.01 -8.69 -4.49
CA ALA A 43 4.69 -9.78 -5.39
C ALA A 43 5.59 -10.97 -5.12
N TRP A 44 5.02 -12.16 -5.18
CA TRP A 44 5.79 -13.38 -5.09
C TRP A 44 6.54 -13.62 -6.40
N ARG A 45 7.87 -13.67 -6.36
CA ARG A 45 8.74 -14.06 -7.48
C ARG A 45 9.91 -14.86 -6.93
N GLU A 46 10.40 -15.84 -7.69
CA GLU A 46 11.63 -16.58 -7.32
C GLU A 46 11.62 -17.14 -5.89
N ASN A 47 10.46 -17.62 -5.44
CA ASN A 47 10.26 -18.15 -4.09
C ASN A 47 10.49 -17.14 -2.94
N ALA A 48 10.43 -15.84 -3.23
CA ALA A 48 10.55 -14.75 -2.26
C ALA A 48 9.51 -13.64 -2.50
N TRP A 49 9.28 -12.82 -1.47
CA TRP A 49 8.47 -11.61 -1.59
C TRP A 49 9.32 -10.46 -2.12
N HIS A 50 9.07 -10.04 -3.35
CA HIS A 50 9.74 -8.88 -3.94
C HIS A 50 8.88 -7.63 -3.76
N PRO A 51 9.43 -6.55 -3.17
CA PRO A 51 8.71 -5.29 -3.05
C PRO A 51 8.51 -4.67 -4.43
N ARG A 52 7.31 -4.20 -4.69
CA ARG A 52 6.96 -3.37 -5.83
C ARG A 52 6.55 -1.99 -5.33
N ILE A 53 7.21 -0.98 -5.87
CA ILE A 53 6.92 0.41 -5.50
C ILE A 53 6.09 1.02 -6.62
N ALA A 54 4.87 1.43 -6.26
CA ALA A 54 4.01 2.25 -7.08
C ALA A 54 3.82 3.61 -6.42
N ARG A 55 3.31 4.57 -7.17
CA ARG A 55 3.00 5.91 -6.68
C ARG A 55 1.54 6.21 -6.97
N ALA A 56 0.83 6.77 -6.01
CA ALA A 56 -0.46 7.38 -6.21
C ALA A 56 -0.33 8.90 -6.18
N THR A 57 -1.15 9.58 -6.97
CA THR A 57 -1.24 11.03 -6.97
C THR A 57 -2.71 11.41 -7.06
N GLN A 58 -3.13 12.35 -6.22
CA GLN A 58 -4.43 12.99 -6.28
C GLN A 58 -4.41 13.99 -7.43
N THR A 59 -5.32 13.80 -8.34
CA THR A 59 -5.58 14.71 -9.46
C THR A 59 -6.98 15.29 -9.28
N GLY A 60 -7.30 16.36 -10.01
CA GLY A 60 -8.66 16.92 -10.01
C GLY A 60 -9.75 15.94 -10.47
N ALA A 61 -9.37 14.82 -11.11
CA ALA A 61 -10.28 13.76 -11.55
C ALA A 61 -10.34 12.55 -10.59
N GLY A 62 -9.55 12.55 -9.50
CA GLY A 62 -9.47 11.45 -8.53
C GLY A 62 -8.05 10.94 -8.30
N ILE A 63 -7.93 9.73 -7.75
CA ILE A 63 -6.64 9.10 -7.42
C ILE A 63 -6.08 8.35 -8.62
N GLU A 64 -4.95 8.81 -9.14
CA GLU A 64 -4.21 8.13 -10.20
C GLU A 64 -3.07 7.30 -9.60
N VAL A 65 -3.03 5.99 -9.91
CA VAL A 65 -1.95 5.08 -9.48
C VAL A 65 -1.05 4.74 -10.67
N ARG A 66 0.24 5.06 -10.55
CA ARG A 66 1.28 4.78 -11.55
C ARG A 66 2.30 3.76 -11.02
N GLY A 67 2.75 2.87 -11.90
CA GLY A 67 3.82 1.91 -11.61
C GLY A 67 3.33 0.47 -11.37
N PRO A 68 4.27 -0.45 -11.10
CA PRO A 68 3.97 -1.88 -10.99
C PRO A 68 3.27 -2.17 -9.66
N ILE A 69 1.95 -2.36 -9.70
CA ILE A 69 1.13 -2.77 -8.56
C ILE A 69 0.19 -3.88 -8.99
N ASP A 70 -0.12 -4.80 -8.09
CA ASP A 70 -1.14 -5.82 -8.35
C ASP A 70 -2.54 -5.19 -8.43
N ALA A 71 -3.44 -5.74 -9.25
CA ALA A 71 -4.78 -5.21 -9.41
C ALA A 71 -5.58 -5.24 -8.09
N ALA A 72 -5.39 -6.29 -7.26
CA ALA A 72 -6.05 -6.39 -5.97
C ALA A 72 -5.55 -5.32 -5.00
N ASP A 73 -4.23 -5.08 -4.96
CA ASP A 73 -3.65 -4.02 -4.14
C ASP A 73 -4.06 -2.64 -4.64
N ARG A 74 -4.16 -2.43 -5.95
CA ARG A 74 -4.61 -1.17 -6.55
C ARG A 74 -6.03 -0.84 -6.11
N ALA A 75 -6.94 -1.80 -6.11
CA ALA A 75 -8.30 -1.61 -5.62
C ALA A 75 -8.31 -1.20 -4.13
N LYS A 76 -7.49 -1.82 -3.30
CA LYS A 76 -7.34 -1.46 -1.87
C LYS A 76 -6.80 -0.05 -1.68
N VAL A 77 -5.83 0.38 -2.49
CA VAL A 77 -5.29 1.75 -2.48
C VAL A 77 -6.39 2.75 -2.81
N LEU A 78 -7.12 2.52 -3.90
CA LEU A 78 -8.19 3.41 -4.34
C LEU A 78 -9.32 3.49 -3.29
N ALA A 79 -9.68 2.38 -2.67
CA ALA A 79 -10.67 2.35 -1.59
C ALA A 79 -10.22 3.10 -0.33
N ARG A 80 -8.90 3.11 -0.02
CA ARG A 80 -8.34 3.83 1.13
C ARG A 80 -8.16 5.33 0.89
N LEU A 81 -7.77 5.71 -0.32
CA LEU A 81 -7.42 7.11 -0.67
C LEU A 81 -8.56 7.89 -1.32
N GLY A 82 -9.55 7.20 -1.90
CA GLY A 82 -10.71 7.82 -2.54
C GLY A 82 -11.93 7.98 -1.62
N ALA A 83 -11.79 7.71 -0.31
CA ALA A 83 -12.82 7.89 0.70
C ALA A 83 -12.89 9.34 1.19
#